data_AF-A0ABD6LAI7-F1
#
_entry.id   AF-A0ABD6LAI7-F1
#
_cell.length_a   1.000
_cell.length_b   1.000
_cell.length_c   1.000
_cell.angle_alpha   90.00
_cell.angle_beta   90.00
_cell.angle_gamma   90.00
#
_symmetry.space_group_name_H-M   'P 1'
#
loop_
_entity.id
_entity.type
_entity.pdbx_description
1 polymer ?
#
loop_
_entity_poly.entity_id
_entity_poly.type
_entity_poly.pdbx_seq_one_letter_code
_entity_poly.pdbx_strand_id
1 'polypeptide(L)'
;MNITSTIITASDGTPLSLYYVCRFLSKQQWKHILKQLKQEGIHIERIEAYEYPEVRDIKHLFIRFEKEKEDTPFYLLSPEIFSKLTNAIIQEYSSNIK
;
A
#
# COMPACT_ATOMS: atom_id res chain seq x y z
N MET A 1 -17.34 -14.10 4.48
CA MET A 1 -16.70 -12.84 4.90
C MET A 1 -16.06 -12.27 3.64
N ASN A 2 -16.69 -11.28 3.00
CA ASN A 2 -16.14 -10.68 1.78
C ASN A 2 -14.98 -9.78 2.21
N ILE A 3 -13.74 -10.19 1.96
CA ILE A 3 -12.56 -9.41 2.34
C ILE A 3 -12.33 -8.35 1.26
N THR A 4 -13.23 -7.36 1.22
CA THR A 4 -13.24 -6.25 0.27
C THR A 4 -12.18 -5.23 0.64
N SER A 5 -10.91 -5.51 0.34
CA SER A 5 -9.76 -4.60 0.56
C SER A 5 -9.51 -4.17 2.02
N THR A 6 -8.26 -3.85 2.36
CA THR A 6 -7.98 -3.18 3.63
C THR A 6 -8.51 -1.75 3.60
N ILE A 7 -9.39 -1.41 4.55
CA ILE A 7 -9.85 -0.04 4.76
C ILE A 7 -8.83 0.70 5.64
N ILE A 8 -8.39 1.86 5.15
CA ILE A 8 -7.53 2.81 5.87
C ILE A 8 -8.31 4.11 6.05
N THR A 9 -7.95 4.91 7.05
CA THR A 9 -8.62 6.19 7.33
C THR A 9 -7.73 7.33 6.84
N ALA A 10 -8.26 8.17 5.96
CA ALA A 10 -7.58 9.39 5.53
C ALA A 10 -7.47 10.42 6.67
N SER A 11 -6.66 11.45 6.47
CA SER A 11 -6.42 12.48 7.51
C SER A 11 -7.68 13.28 7.89
N ASP A 12 -8.67 13.34 7.01
CA ASP A 12 -9.97 14.00 7.23
C ASP A 12 -11.03 13.06 7.85
N GLY A 13 -10.66 11.82 8.17
CA GLY A 13 -11.56 10.79 8.71
C GLY A 13 -12.28 9.96 7.65
N THR A 14 -12.07 10.23 6.36
CA THR A 14 -12.72 9.48 5.27
C THR A 14 -12.18 8.05 5.19
N PRO A 15 -13.04 7.01 5.18
CA PRO A 15 -12.60 5.65 4.95
C PRO A 15 -12.22 5.45 3.48
N LEU A 16 -11.03 4.95 3.23
CA LEU A 16 -10.49 4.66 1.90
C LEU A 16 -10.11 3.18 1.80
N SER A 17 -10.33 2.59 0.64
CA SER A 17 -9.76 1.28 0.33
C SER A 17 -8.31 1.45 -0.10
N LEU A 18 -7.39 0.85 0.66
CA LEU A 18 -5.97 0.87 0.38
C LEU A 18 -5.67 0.34 -1.03
N TYR A 19 -6.35 -0.72 -1.45
CA TYR A 19 -6.21 -1.25 -2.81
C TYR A 19 -6.54 -0.20 -3.87
N TYR A 20 -7.68 0.49 -3.73
CA TYR A 20 -8.09 1.51 -4.70
C TYR A 20 -7.11 2.68 -4.71
N VAL A 21 -6.71 3.18 -3.53
CA VAL A 21 -5.73 4.27 -3.43
C VAL A 21 -4.44 3.90 -4.16
N CYS A 22 -3.89 2.72 -3.90
CA CYS A 22 -2.67 2.22 -4.54
C CYS A 22 -2.78 2.17 -6.08
N ARG A 23 -3.96 1.87 -6.63
CA ARG A 23 -4.23 1.84 -8.08
C ARG A 23 -4.29 3.22 -8.72
N PHE A 24 -4.64 4.27 -7.97
CA PHE A 24 -4.73 5.65 -8.45
C PHE A 24 -3.42 6.43 -8.34
N LEU A 25 -2.45 5.93 -7.57
CA LEU A 25 -1.14 6.55 -7.46
C LEU A 25 -0.33 6.42 -8.77
N SER A 26 0.19 7.55 -9.24
CA SER A 26 1.09 7.62 -10.38
C SER A 26 2.47 7.03 -10.08
N LYS A 27 3.24 6.74 -11.14
CA LYS A 27 4.63 6.27 -11.01
C LYS A 27 5.52 7.25 -10.22
N GLN A 28 5.27 8.56 -10.32
CA GLN A 28 6.06 9.56 -9.60
C GLN A 28 5.75 9.55 -8.10
N GLN A 29 4.46 9.44 -7.74
CA GLN A 29 4.02 9.30 -6.35
C GLN A 29 4.60 8.04 -5.71
N TRP A 30 4.58 6.92 -6.44
CA TRP A 30 5.21 5.68 -5.97
C TRP A 30 6.72 5.85 -5.73
N LYS A 31 7.43 6.53 -6.63
CA LYS A 31 8.86 6.83 -6.40
C LYS A 31 9.08 7.67 -5.14
N HIS A 32 8.20 8.62 -4.86
CA HIS A 32 8.30 9.44 -3.66
C HIS A 32 8.04 8.63 -2.39
N ILE A 33 6.97 7.84 -2.36
CA ILE A 33 6.62 6.94 -1.25
C ILE A 33 7.77 5.97 -0.96
N LEU A 34 8.29 5.29 -1.98
CA LEU A 34 9.40 4.32 -1.81
C LEU A 34 10.66 5.01 -1.29
N LYS A 35 10.94 6.24 -1.73
CA LYS A 35 12.08 7.02 -1.23
C LYS A 35 11.90 7.37 0.26
N GLN A 36 10.72 7.81 0.67
CA GLN A 36 10.42 8.10 2.08
C GLN A 36 10.59 6.86 2.95
N LEU A 37 10.00 5.73 2.55
CA LEU A 37 10.09 4.47 3.28
C LEU A 37 11.53 3.99 3.41
N LYS A 38 12.34 4.15 2.35
CA LYS A 38 13.76 3.83 2.38
C LYS A 38 14.55 4.69 3.37
N GLN A 39 14.21 5.97 3.53
CA GLN A 39 14.81 6.85 4.55
C GLN A 39 14.45 6.41 5.97
N GLU A 40 13.28 5.81 6.16
CA GLU A 40 12.83 5.22 7.43
C GLU A 40 13.38 3.79 7.67
N GLY A 41 14.29 3.31 6.81
CA GLY A 41 14.90 1.98 6.92
C GLY A 41 14.07 0.84 6.33
N ILE A 42 12.98 1.14 5.62
CA ILE A 42 12.10 0.16 4.99
C ILE A 42 12.44 0.06 3.50
N HIS A 43 13.16 -0.99 3.14
CA HIS A 43 13.71 -1.20 1.80
C HIS A 43 12.75 -1.99 0.90
N ILE A 44 11.79 -1.30 0.28
CA ILE A 44 10.83 -1.90 -0.65
C ILE A 44 11.28 -1.71 -2.09
N GLU A 45 11.33 -2.80 -2.85
CA GLU A 45 11.60 -2.81 -4.28
C GLU A 45 10.35 -2.49 -5.10
N ARG A 46 9.22 -3.16 -4.80
CA ARG A 46 7.95 -2.97 -5.50
C ARG A 46 6.75 -3.29 -4.63
N ILE A 47 5.61 -2.69 -4.98
CA ILE A 47 4.29 -2.98 -4.42
C ILE A 47 3.36 -3.30 -5.58
N GLU A 48 2.70 -4.45 -5.54
CA GLU A 48 1.82 -4.92 -6.61
C GLU A 48 0.41 -5.18 -6.06
N ALA A 49 -0.58 -4.63 -6.77
CA ALA A 49 -1.99 -4.90 -6.53
C ALA A 49 -2.39 -6.17 -7.28
N TYR A 50 -2.85 -7.17 -6.54
CA TYR A 50 -3.22 -8.47 -7.08
C TYR A 50 -4.70 -8.75 -6.84
N GLU A 51 -5.39 -9.15 -7.91
CA GLU A 51 -6.77 -9.65 -7.88
C GLU A 51 -6.75 -11.14 -8.24
N TYR A 52 -7.41 -11.97 -7.44
CA TYR A 52 -7.51 -13.39 -7.73
C TYR A 52 -8.54 -13.61 -8.84
N PRO A 53 -8.17 -14.21 -10.00
CA PRO A 53 -9.12 -14.41 -11.11
C PRO A 53 -10.33 -15.25 -10.70
N GLU A 54 -10.08 -16.22 -9.81
CA GLU A 54 -11.06 -17.16 -9.26
C GLU A 54 -12.05 -16.48 -8.29
N VAL A 55 -11.65 -15.37 -7.65
CA VAL A 55 -12.44 -14.67 -6.62
C VAL A 55 -12.29 -13.15 -6.77
N ARG A 56 -13.19 -12.56 -7.57
CA ARG A 56 -13.16 -11.13 -7.94
C ARG A 56 -13.26 -10.16 -6.76
N ASP A 57 -13.79 -10.60 -5.63
CA ASP A 57 -14.02 -9.75 -4.47
C ASP A 57 -12.79 -9.67 -3.54
N ILE A 58 -11.77 -10.49 -3.77
CA ILE A 58 -10.57 -10.56 -2.94
C ILE A 58 -9.45 -9.77 -3.60
N LYS A 59 -9.02 -8.70 -2.91
CA LYS A 59 -8.03 -7.74 -3.39
C LYS A 59 -6.90 -7.61 -2.39
N HIS A 60 -5.68 -7.93 -2.80
CA HIS A 60 -4.50 -7.88 -1.95
C HIS A 60 -3.40 -7.01 -2.53
N LEU A 61 -2.52 -6.56 -1.64
CA LEU A 61 -1.25 -5.94 -1.99
C LEU A 61 -0.13 -6.89 -1.60
N PHE A 62 0.82 -7.03 -2.51
CA PHE A 62 2.06 -7.76 -2.33
C PHE A 62 3.23 -6.79 -2.30
N ILE A 63 4.15 -7.01 -1.37
CA ILE A 63 5.31 -6.15 -1.15
C ILE A 63 6.55 -7.00 -1.40
N ARG A 64 7.43 -6.54 -2.28
CA ARG A 64 8.76 -7.10 -2.46
C ARG A 64 9.77 -6.23 -1.73
N PHE A 65 10.48 -6.78 -0.76
CA PHE A 65 11.59 -6.09 -0.13
C PHE A 65 12.88 -6.30 -0.93
N GLU A 66 13.77 -5.29 -0.97
CA GLU A 66 15.01 -5.30 -1.80
C GLU A 66 15.94 -6.51 -1.52
N LYS A 67 15.82 -7.14 -0.34
CA LYS A 67 16.65 -8.29 0.07
C LYS A 67 15.89 -9.62 0.10
N GLU A 68 14.61 -9.62 -0.23
CA GLU A 68 13.76 -10.81 -0.16
C GLU A 68 13.43 -11.36 -1.54
N LYS A 69 13.44 -12.69 -1.66
CA LYS A 69 13.13 -13.39 -2.92
C LYS A 69 11.65 -13.67 -3.11
N GLU A 70 10.84 -13.48 -2.08
CA GLU A 70 9.41 -13.75 -2.10
C GLU A 70 8.64 -12.44 -1.89
N ASP A 71 7.44 -12.38 -2.47
CA ASP A 71 6.54 -11.25 -2.21
C ASP A 71 5.81 -11.51 -0.89
N THR A 72 5.85 -10.54 0.02
CA THR A 72 5.12 -10.58 1.29
C THR A 72 3.70 -10.04 1.10
N PRO A 73 2.65 -10.81 1.40
CA PRO A 73 1.29 -10.29 1.51
C PRO A 73 1.22 -9.17 2.55
N PHE A 74 0.48 -8.10 2.25
CA PHE A 74 0.36 -6.93 3.12
C PHE A 74 -0.14 -7.23 4.54
N TYR A 75 -0.97 -8.26 4.73
CA TYR A 75 -1.47 -8.67 6.06
C TYR A 75 -0.45 -9.44 6.90
N LEU A 76 0.71 -9.81 6.34
CA LEU A 76 1.84 -10.41 7.07
C LEU A 76 2.89 -9.36 7.49
N LEU A 77 2.70 -8.09 7.14
CA LEU A 77 3.60 -7.03 7.58
C LEU A 77 3.53 -6.84 9.09
N SER A 78 4.66 -6.47 9.70
CA SER A 78 4.65 -6.02 11.08
C SER A 78 3.77 -4.77 11.22
N PRO A 79 3.11 -4.55 12.37
CA PRO A 79 2.26 -3.38 12.58
C PRO A 79 2.99 -2.05 12.35
N GLU A 80 4.30 -2.00 12.65
CA GLU A 80 5.14 -0.83 12.41
C GLU A 80 5.30 -0.54 10.91
N ILE A 81 5.72 -1.53 10.12
CA ILE A 81 5.93 -1.39 8.67
C ILE A 81 4.59 -1.07 7.99
N PHE A 82 3.53 -1.76 8.40
CA PHE A 82 2.17 -1.51 7.93
C PHE A 82 1.78 -0.04 8.14
N SER A 83 1.92 0.47 9.36
CA SER A 83 1.55 1.84 9.70
C SER A 83 2.33 2.87 8.88
N LYS A 84 3.65 2.72 8.79
CA LYS A 84 4.52 3.60 7.99
C LYS A 84 4.13 3.59 6.51
N LEU A 85 3.91 2.41 5.94
CA LEU A 85 3.48 2.24 4.55
C LEU A 85 2.12 2.91 4.29
N THR A 86 1.12 2.64 5.13
CA THR A 86 -0.23 3.23 4.95
C THR A 86 -0.20 4.74 5.11
N ASN A 87 0.58 5.26 6.06
CA ASN A 87 0.69 6.70 6.29
C ASN A 87 1.33 7.40 5.10
N ALA A 88 2.43 6.86 4.55
CA ALA A 88 3.06 7.42 3.35
C ALA A 88 2.10 7.43 2.15
N ILE A 89 1.35 6.35 1.95
CA ILE A 89 0.34 6.25 0.87
C ILE A 89 -0.78 7.31 1.05
N ILE A 90 -1.33 7.45 2.26
CA ILE A 90 -2.40 8.42 2.55
C ILE A 90 -1.91 9.84 2.36
N GLN A 91 -0.71 10.16 2.86
CA GLN A 91 -0.13 11.51 2.75
C GLN A 91 0.09 11.89 1.29
N GLU A 92 0.65 10.99 0.48
CA GLU A 92 0.89 11.23 -0.94
C GLU A 92 -0.41 11.36 -1.73
N TYR A 93 -1.40 10.52 -1.43
CA TYR A 93 -2.72 10.57 -2.06
C TYR A 93 -3.47 11.87 -1.72
N SER A 94 -3.52 12.24 -0.45
CA SER A 94 -4.25 13.43 0.02
C SER A 94 -3.61 14.73 -0.45
N SER A 95 -2.28 14.75 -0.66
CA SER A 95 -1.58 15.93 -1.17
C SER A 95 -1.98 16.31 -2.61
N ASN A 96 -2.63 15.41 -3.34
CA ASN A 96 -3.09 15.62 -4.73
C ASN A 96 -4.59 15.94 -4.86
N ILE A 97 -5.36 15.96 -3.77
CA ILE A 97 -6.79 16.31 -3.78
C ILE A 97 -7.00 17.84 -3.66
N LYS A 98 -5.92 18.64 -3.70
CA LYS A 98 -5.99 20.10 -3.63
C LYS A 98 -6.24 20.76 -4.98
#